data_AF-A0A4P8EKE0-F1
#
_entry.id   AF-A0A4P8EKE0-F1
#
_cell.length_a   1.000
_cell.length_b   1.000
_cell.length_c   1.000
_cell.angle_alpha   90.00
_cell.angle_beta   90.00
_cell.angle_gamma   90.00
#
_symmetry.space_group_name_H-M   'P 1'
#
loop_
_entity.id
_entity.type
_entity.pdbx_description
1 polymer ?
#
loop_
_entity_poly.entity_id
_entity_poly.type
_entity_poly.pdbx_seq_one_letter_code
_entity_poly.pdbx_strand_id
1 'polypeptide(L)'
;MKQIDEPQPDAEISRQRNLPAGWRAVVAIAALAATMMVVYMAFNLGLYAGYIPIQAVYFYAALTLLCPLAFILFPAHSRAPKDRVPWYDVILFVVFFGAGVICTLKTRTIFDYGWDYLAPDWALWMALAVWVLMLEATRRSAGLAVFIVVGIASLYPWFGGAAFLGIFQVPTTSLLQTAQYHLYGSESLIGVPLQALVNIVIGFLLFGVALQRTGAGEFFINLSFALLGGTRGGPAKVAILSSGLMGSISGSPVTNVVTTGSMTIPAMRKVGFPAVTAGAIEACASTGGVLMPPVMGATAFIMATYLEISYQTVALAAIIPSFLFFLGLFLQIDAMAARQGLTGIARKDLPKIGAVLRDGWYFLLALALLIWLLFFLKQESRAPFFATLALIALNQLDATRRWGFQDLADFAVACGRLFV
;
A
#
# COMPACT_ATOMS: atom_id res chain seq x y z
N MET A 1 -25.01 26.00 1.34
CA MET A 1 -24.63 25.62 2.71
C MET A 1 -23.30 26.31 2.97
N LYS A 2 -23.21 27.21 3.95
CA LYS A 2 -21.98 27.98 4.23
C LYS A 2 -20.83 27.00 4.46
N GLN A 3 -19.74 27.16 3.70
CA GLN A 3 -18.44 26.56 4.02
C GLN A 3 -18.10 27.00 5.45
N ILE A 4 -18.18 26.05 6.37
CA ILE A 4 -17.57 26.21 7.67
C ILE A 4 -16.10 25.90 7.40
N ASP A 5 -15.26 26.94 7.36
CA ASP A 5 -13.82 26.82 7.53
C ASP A 5 -13.58 26.27 8.94
N GLU A 6 -13.79 24.96 9.11
CA GLU A 6 -13.14 24.23 10.18
C GLU A 6 -11.68 24.03 9.73
N PRO A 7 -10.69 24.36 10.57
CA PRO A 7 -9.32 24.00 10.26
C PRO A 7 -9.30 22.49 10.05
N GLN A 8 -8.92 22.05 8.85
CA GLN A 8 -8.62 20.64 8.60
C GLN A 8 -7.69 20.21 9.73
N PRO A 9 -8.11 19.27 10.61
CA PRO A 9 -7.19 18.77 11.60
C PRO A 9 -6.04 18.16 10.81
N ASP A 10 -4.83 18.70 10.99
CA ASP A 10 -3.61 18.14 10.45
C ASP A 10 -3.64 16.64 10.75
N ALA A 11 -3.94 15.84 9.73
CA ALA A 11 -3.95 14.39 9.82
C ALA A 11 -2.49 13.89 9.84
N GLU A 12 -1.65 14.48 10.70
CA GLU A 12 -0.29 14.05 10.97
C GLU A 12 -0.30 12.91 12.01
N ILE A 13 -0.99 11.82 11.67
CA ILE A 13 -0.61 10.47 12.14
C ILE A 13 0.34 9.84 11.10
N SER A 14 1.11 10.67 10.38
CA SER A 14 2.15 10.16 9.52
C SER A 14 3.41 10.00 10.34
N ARG A 15 3.90 8.75 10.47
CA ARG A 15 5.27 8.48 10.89
C ARG A 15 6.29 9.08 9.91
N GLN A 16 5.86 9.59 8.75
CA GLN A 16 6.74 10.11 7.72
C GLN A 16 7.09 11.59 7.94
N ARG A 17 8.19 12.01 7.34
CA ARG A 17 8.69 13.39 7.35
C ARG A 17 7.93 14.31 6.39
N ASN A 18 7.91 15.59 6.77
CA ASN A 18 7.60 16.69 5.86
C ASN A 18 8.88 17.05 5.10
N LEU A 19 8.94 16.61 3.85
CA LEU A 19 10.15 16.70 3.05
C LEU A 19 10.30 18.09 2.41
N PRO A 20 11.51 18.67 2.42
CA PRO A 20 11.86 19.79 1.56
C PRO A 20 11.64 19.46 0.07
N ALA A 21 11.46 20.49 -0.76
CA ALA A 21 11.16 20.33 -2.19
C ALA A 21 12.14 19.41 -2.94
N GLY A 22 13.44 19.49 -2.63
CA GLY A 22 14.45 18.61 -3.25
C GLY A 22 14.22 17.13 -2.94
N TRP A 23 13.95 16.78 -1.68
CA TRP A 23 13.68 15.39 -1.29
C TRP A 23 12.32 14.89 -1.76
N ARG A 24 11.32 15.77 -1.88
CA ARG A 24 10.05 15.45 -2.55
C ARG A 24 10.29 15.04 -4.00
N ALA A 25 11.14 15.79 -4.72
CA ALA A 25 11.49 15.45 -6.10
C ALA A 25 12.20 14.08 -6.18
N VAL A 26 13.11 13.77 -5.26
CA VAL A 26 13.76 12.44 -5.22
C VAL A 26 12.74 11.32 -5.04
N VAL A 27 11.80 11.45 -4.10
CA VAL A 27 10.73 10.47 -3.88
C VAL A 27 9.84 10.33 -5.12
N ALA A 28 9.44 11.44 -5.74
CA ALA A 28 8.63 11.43 -6.95
C ALA A 28 9.36 10.78 -8.13
N ILE A 29 10.64 11.11 -8.36
CA ILE A 29 11.46 10.54 -9.43
C ILE A 29 11.64 9.03 -9.22
N ALA A 30 11.92 8.60 -8.00
CA ALA A 30 12.04 7.18 -7.68
C ALA A 30 10.73 6.42 -7.90
N ALA A 31 9.58 7.00 -7.50
CA ALA A 31 8.26 6.42 -7.74
C ALA A 31 7.94 6.32 -9.23
N LEU A 32 8.22 7.37 -10.00
CA LEU A 32 8.04 7.38 -11.46
C LEU A 32 8.97 6.36 -12.13
N ALA A 33 10.23 6.29 -11.72
CA ALA A 33 11.19 5.32 -12.25
C ALA A 33 10.74 3.88 -11.97
N ALA A 34 10.31 3.58 -10.74
CA ALA A 34 9.78 2.27 -10.37
C ALA A 34 8.50 1.94 -11.16
N THR A 35 7.60 2.91 -11.32
CA THR A 35 6.37 2.75 -12.11
C THR A 35 6.69 2.47 -13.57
N MET A 36 7.59 3.26 -14.19
CA MET A 36 8.00 3.07 -15.58
C MET A 36 8.70 1.73 -15.79
N MET A 37 9.52 1.29 -14.83
CA MET A 37 10.14 -0.02 -14.85
C MET A 37 9.10 -1.14 -14.82
N VAL A 38 8.09 -1.04 -13.95
CA VAL A 38 6.99 -2.04 -13.90
C VAL A 38 6.16 -2.00 -15.18
N VAL A 39 5.89 -0.83 -15.75
CA VAL A 39 5.20 -0.69 -17.05
C VAL A 39 6.02 -1.36 -18.15
N TYR A 40 7.33 -1.14 -18.19
CA TYR A 40 8.23 -1.78 -19.16
C TYR A 40 8.13 -3.31 -19.08
N MET A 41 8.12 -3.85 -17.86
CA MET A 41 7.99 -5.29 -17.60
C MET A 41 6.59 -5.82 -17.95
N ALA A 42 5.53 -5.21 -17.41
CA ALA A 42 4.14 -5.67 -17.53
C ALA A 42 3.63 -5.65 -18.98
N PHE A 43 4.03 -4.64 -19.76
CA PHE A 43 3.68 -4.51 -21.18
C PHE A 43 4.67 -5.21 -22.11
N ASN A 44 5.71 -5.84 -21.55
CA ASN A 44 6.79 -6.50 -22.29
C ASN A 44 7.40 -5.59 -23.36
N LEU A 45 7.64 -4.32 -23.00
CA LEU A 45 8.14 -3.30 -23.92
C LEU A 45 9.53 -3.64 -24.47
N GLY A 46 10.27 -4.51 -23.78
CA GLY A 46 11.55 -5.03 -24.23
C GLY A 46 11.51 -5.78 -25.56
N LEU A 47 10.36 -6.36 -25.94
CA LEU A 47 10.19 -6.93 -27.28
C LEU A 47 10.28 -5.86 -28.39
N TYR A 48 9.73 -4.68 -28.14
CA TYR A 48 9.75 -3.56 -29.09
C TYR A 48 11.05 -2.78 -29.04
N ALA A 49 11.65 -2.65 -27.85
CA ALA A 49 12.90 -1.94 -27.63
C ALA A 49 14.16 -2.77 -27.95
N GLY A 50 14.01 -4.08 -28.20
CA GLY A 50 15.12 -5.00 -28.50
C GLY A 50 15.98 -5.38 -27.29
N TYR A 51 15.52 -5.11 -26.07
CA TYR A 51 16.26 -5.40 -24.83
C TYR A 51 15.33 -5.98 -23.76
N ILE A 52 15.55 -7.23 -23.35
CA ILE A 52 14.79 -7.89 -22.29
C ILE A 52 15.75 -8.16 -21.12
N PRO A 53 15.74 -7.33 -20.06
CA PRO A 53 16.48 -7.60 -18.83
C PRO A 53 16.06 -8.93 -18.20
N ILE A 54 17.01 -9.56 -17.50
CA ILE A 54 16.71 -10.70 -16.62
C ILE A 54 15.81 -10.22 -15.48
N GLN A 55 14.88 -11.06 -15.03
CA GLN A 55 13.89 -10.67 -14.03
C GLN A 55 14.51 -10.08 -12.74
N ALA A 56 15.61 -10.66 -12.27
CA ALA A 56 16.34 -10.19 -11.10
C ALA A 56 16.84 -8.74 -11.22
N VAL A 57 17.08 -8.22 -12.43
CA VAL A 57 17.46 -6.81 -12.64
C VAL A 57 16.32 -5.90 -12.17
N TYR A 58 15.07 -6.24 -12.45
CA TYR A 58 13.91 -5.47 -12.00
C TYR A 58 13.76 -5.51 -10.48
N PHE A 59 14.06 -6.65 -9.85
CA PHE A 59 13.99 -6.78 -8.38
C PHE A 59 15.08 -5.96 -7.69
N TYR A 60 16.34 -6.06 -8.13
CA TYR A 60 17.41 -5.22 -7.58
C TYR A 60 17.18 -3.73 -7.88
N ALA A 61 16.65 -3.38 -9.05
CA ALA A 61 16.30 -2.00 -9.37
C ALA A 61 15.16 -1.48 -8.46
N ALA A 62 14.13 -2.29 -8.18
CA ALA A 62 13.08 -1.94 -7.22
C ALA A 62 13.66 -1.73 -5.82
N LEU A 63 14.51 -2.65 -5.36
CA LEU A 63 15.21 -2.54 -4.08
C LEU A 63 16.02 -1.23 -4.01
N THR A 64 16.71 -0.88 -5.09
CA THR A 64 17.53 0.34 -5.20
C THR A 64 16.70 1.62 -5.20
N LEU A 65 15.56 1.62 -5.89
CA LEU A 65 14.72 2.80 -6.04
C LEU A 65 13.86 3.06 -4.80
N LEU A 66 13.38 2.01 -4.12
CA LEU A 66 12.36 2.12 -3.08
C LEU A 66 12.95 2.01 -1.67
N CYS A 67 13.74 0.98 -1.36
CA CYS A 67 14.18 0.72 0.02
C CYS A 67 15.03 1.84 0.65
N PRO A 68 15.97 2.50 -0.06
CA PRO A 68 16.71 3.64 0.49
C PRO A 68 15.79 4.79 0.91
N LEU A 69 14.64 4.99 0.24
CA LEU A 69 13.72 6.07 0.58
C LEU A 69 13.18 5.93 2.01
N ALA A 70 13.25 4.75 2.63
CA ALA A 70 12.87 4.57 4.02
C ALA A 70 13.65 5.48 4.97
N PHE A 71 14.94 5.76 4.69
CA PHE A 71 15.76 6.65 5.52
C PHE A 71 15.41 8.13 5.35
N ILE A 72 14.89 8.50 4.17
CA ILE A 72 14.44 9.86 3.87
C ILE A 72 13.05 10.07 4.48
N LEU A 73 12.13 9.14 4.23
CA LEU A 73 10.73 9.23 4.59
C LEU A 73 10.50 9.03 6.09
N PHE A 74 11.17 8.06 6.72
CA PHE A 74 10.91 7.72 8.12
C PHE A 74 12.04 8.21 9.04
N PRO A 75 11.71 9.01 10.07
CA PRO A 75 12.67 9.50 11.05
C PRO A 75 13.23 8.36 11.91
N ALA A 76 14.52 8.46 12.27
CA ALA A 76 15.21 7.42 13.04
C ALA A 76 14.59 7.15 14.43
N HIS A 77 14.07 8.19 15.08
CA HIS A 77 13.44 8.11 16.40
C HIS A 77 12.42 9.25 16.57
N SER A 78 11.53 9.17 17.57
CA SER A 78 10.44 10.14 17.76
C SER A 78 10.89 11.60 17.93
N ARG A 79 12.12 11.82 18.42
CA ARG A 79 12.73 13.16 18.58
C ARG A 79 13.48 13.69 17.35
N ALA A 80 13.56 12.93 16.26
CA ALA A 80 14.34 13.33 15.10
C ALA A 80 13.60 14.42 14.32
N PRO A 81 14.33 15.30 13.59
CA PRO A 81 13.69 16.35 12.81
C PRO A 81 12.70 15.77 11.80
N LYS A 82 11.48 16.32 11.77
CA LYS A 82 10.45 15.98 10.78
C LYS A 82 10.49 16.86 9.53
N ASP A 83 11.03 18.08 9.65
CA ASP A 83 11.02 19.09 8.57
C ASP A 83 12.26 19.06 7.68
N ARG A 84 13.26 18.25 8.02
CA ARG A 84 14.50 18.11 7.26
C ARG A 84 15.06 16.70 7.36
N VAL A 85 15.85 16.32 6.36
CA VAL A 85 16.60 15.06 6.34
C VAL A 85 17.97 15.29 6.98
N PRO A 86 18.29 14.65 8.12
CA PRO A 86 19.58 14.75 8.77
C PRO A 86 20.70 14.12 7.93
N TRP A 87 21.93 14.59 8.11
CA TRP A 87 23.11 14.11 7.35
C TRP A 87 23.33 12.59 7.47
N TYR A 88 23.07 12.00 8.64
CA TYR A 88 23.23 10.57 8.86
C TYR A 88 22.24 9.76 8.01
N ASP A 89 21.03 10.25 7.79
CA ASP A 89 20.03 9.58 6.94
C ASP A 89 20.38 9.70 5.46
N VAL A 90 21.01 10.81 5.06
CA VAL A 90 21.57 10.95 3.71
C VAL A 90 22.67 9.93 3.48
N ILE A 91 23.54 9.68 4.46
CA ILE A 91 24.59 8.66 4.35
C ILE A 91 23.96 7.26 4.22
N LEU A 92 23.01 6.90 5.08
CA LEU A 92 22.34 5.59 5.00
C LEU A 92 21.63 5.40 3.65
N PHE A 93 20.97 6.46 3.15
CA PHE A 93 20.38 6.48 1.82
C PHE A 93 21.42 6.23 0.72
N VAL A 94 22.52 6.98 0.71
CA VAL A 94 23.56 6.87 -0.33
C VAL A 94 24.25 5.51 -0.29
N VAL A 95 24.54 4.97 0.90
CA VAL A 95 25.16 3.66 1.05
C VAL A 95 24.23 2.55 0.55
N PHE A 96 22.96 2.56 0.94
CA PHE A 96 21.99 1.57 0.45
C PHE A 96 21.81 1.72 -1.06
N PHE A 97 21.57 2.93 -1.55
CA PHE A 97 21.37 3.21 -2.97
C PHE A 97 22.58 2.77 -3.80
N GLY A 98 23.80 3.08 -3.35
CA GLY A 98 25.04 2.65 -4.01
C GLY A 98 25.17 1.12 -4.08
N ALA A 99 24.91 0.41 -2.97
CA ALA A 99 24.91 -1.05 -2.95
C ALA A 99 23.85 -1.64 -3.91
N GLY A 100 22.64 -1.07 -3.93
CA GLY A 100 21.58 -1.45 -4.85
C GLY A 100 21.95 -1.24 -6.33
N VAL A 101 22.57 -0.10 -6.66
CA VAL A 101 23.07 0.18 -8.01
C VAL A 101 24.11 -0.86 -8.42
N ILE A 102 25.05 -1.21 -7.53
CA ILE A 102 26.03 -2.26 -7.80
C ILE A 102 25.33 -3.59 -8.09
N CYS A 103 24.38 -4.01 -7.26
CA CYS A 103 23.63 -5.25 -7.47
C CYS A 103 22.84 -5.25 -8.78
N THR A 104 22.22 -4.12 -9.14
CA THR A 104 21.46 -3.96 -10.39
C THR A 104 22.38 -4.05 -11.62
N LEU A 105 23.54 -3.40 -11.59
CA LEU A 105 24.50 -3.43 -12.71
C LEU A 105 25.24 -4.77 -12.82
N LYS A 106 25.51 -5.42 -11.68
CA LYS A 106 26.21 -6.71 -11.60
C LYS A 106 25.27 -7.91 -11.53
N THR A 107 23.98 -7.74 -11.80
CA THR A 107 23.01 -8.86 -11.70
C THR A 107 23.45 -10.08 -12.50
N ARG A 108 23.93 -9.92 -13.74
CA ARG A 108 24.47 -11.07 -14.52
C ARG A 108 25.62 -11.76 -13.79
N THR A 109 26.60 -10.99 -13.32
CA THR A 109 27.75 -11.50 -12.56
C THR A 109 27.33 -12.21 -11.27
N ILE A 110 26.34 -11.68 -10.54
CA ILE A 110 25.81 -12.29 -9.32
C ILE A 110 25.31 -13.71 -9.60
N PHE A 111 24.59 -13.90 -10.71
CA PHE A 111 24.03 -15.20 -11.10
C PHE A 111 25.08 -16.12 -11.74
N ASP A 112 25.87 -15.61 -12.68
CA ASP A 112 26.86 -16.42 -13.43
C ASP A 112 27.95 -17.00 -12.52
N TYR A 113 28.30 -16.29 -11.44
CA TYR A 113 29.29 -16.71 -10.45
C TYR A 113 28.69 -17.23 -9.13
N GLY A 114 27.35 -17.30 -9.00
CA GLY A 114 26.68 -17.83 -7.81
C GLY A 114 27.06 -17.12 -6.51
N TRP A 115 26.87 -15.79 -6.45
CA TRP A 115 27.25 -14.99 -5.26
C TRP A 115 26.42 -15.31 -4.01
N ASP A 116 25.32 -16.04 -4.15
CA ASP A 116 24.57 -16.64 -3.04
C ASP A 116 25.40 -17.71 -2.30
N TYR A 117 26.43 -18.28 -2.94
CA TYR A 117 27.34 -19.24 -2.34
C TYR A 117 28.80 -18.76 -2.30
N LEU A 118 29.29 -18.13 -3.38
CA LEU A 118 30.69 -17.73 -3.60
C LEU A 118 30.81 -16.25 -3.98
N ALA A 119 30.34 -15.36 -3.11
CA ALA A 119 30.55 -13.93 -3.27
C ALA A 119 32.02 -13.53 -2.99
N PRO A 120 32.59 -12.56 -3.73
CA PRO A 120 33.89 -11.99 -3.39
C PRO A 120 33.83 -11.20 -2.06
N ASP A 121 34.96 -11.04 -1.37
CA ASP A 121 35.02 -10.44 -0.03
C ASP A 121 34.31 -9.09 0.10
N TRP A 122 34.48 -8.20 -0.88
CA TRP A 122 33.83 -6.89 -0.85
C TRP A 122 32.30 -7.00 -0.97
N ALA A 123 31.79 -8.00 -1.70
CA ALA A 123 30.36 -8.25 -1.88
C ALA A 123 29.73 -8.87 -0.62
N LEU A 124 30.50 -9.70 0.09
CA LEU A 124 30.12 -10.22 1.41
C LEU A 124 29.90 -9.08 2.42
N TRP A 125 30.84 -8.14 2.53
CA TRP A 125 30.70 -6.98 3.41
C TRP A 125 29.57 -6.05 2.98
N MET A 126 29.36 -5.89 1.66
CA MET A 126 28.22 -5.15 1.12
C MET A 126 26.89 -5.80 1.52
N ALA A 127 26.79 -7.14 1.44
CA ALA A 127 25.61 -7.87 1.84
C ALA A 127 25.30 -7.69 3.33
N LEU A 128 26.32 -7.73 4.20
CA LEU A 128 26.16 -7.43 5.62
C LEU A 128 25.66 -6.00 5.86
N ALA A 129 26.24 -5.02 5.14
CA ALA A 129 25.80 -3.63 5.23
C ALA A 129 24.32 -3.46 4.82
N VAL A 130 23.92 -4.03 3.67
CA VAL A 130 22.53 -3.96 3.20
C VAL A 130 21.57 -4.67 4.16
N TRP A 131 21.96 -5.82 4.71
CA TRP A 131 21.13 -6.53 5.70
C TRP A 131 20.89 -5.69 6.96
N VAL A 132 21.95 -5.12 7.55
CA VAL A 132 21.83 -4.23 8.72
C VAL A 132 20.99 -2.99 8.39
N LEU A 133 21.20 -2.39 7.23
CA LEU A 133 20.41 -1.25 6.79
C LEU A 133 18.93 -1.62 6.59
N MET A 134 18.63 -2.81 6.07
CA MET A 134 17.25 -3.26 5.88
C MET A 134 16.54 -3.51 7.23
N LEU A 135 17.26 -4.06 8.22
CA LEU A 135 16.73 -4.19 9.58
C LEU A 135 16.43 -2.79 10.17
N GLU A 136 17.32 -1.83 10.02
CA GLU A 136 17.10 -0.44 10.46
C GLU A 136 15.93 0.22 9.70
N ALA A 137 15.80 0.01 8.40
CA ALA A 137 14.65 0.48 7.62
C ALA A 137 13.33 -0.11 8.14
N THR A 138 13.31 -1.41 8.44
CA THR A 138 12.17 -2.12 9.05
C THR A 138 11.79 -1.53 10.41
N ARG A 139 12.78 -1.22 11.25
CA ARG A 139 12.55 -0.57 12.56
C ARG A 139 11.88 0.79 12.41
N ARG A 140 12.25 1.57 11.40
CA ARG A 140 11.73 2.93 11.16
C ARG A 140 10.33 2.92 10.55
N SER A 141 10.06 2.06 9.57
CA SER A 141 8.77 2.00 8.89
C SER A 141 7.72 1.25 9.73
N ALA A 142 8.04 0.02 10.13
CA ALA A 142 7.09 -0.87 10.81
C ALA A 142 7.12 -0.74 12.34
N GLY A 143 8.26 -0.37 12.92
CA GLY A 143 8.43 -0.17 14.37
C GLY A 143 9.20 -1.29 15.06
N LEU A 144 9.38 -1.14 16.38
CA LEU A 144 10.28 -2.00 17.17
C LEU A 144 9.81 -3.46 17.23
N ALA A 145 8.50 -3.71 17.33
CA ALA A 145 7.96 -5.05 17.42
C ALA A 145 8.32 -5.89 16.17
N VAL A 146 8.09 -5.34 14.98
CA VAL A 146 8.43 -6.00 13.71
C VAL A 146 9.93 -6.16 13.56
N PHE A 147 10.72 -5.14 13.92
CA PHE A 147 12.19 -5.23 13.92
C PHE A 147 12.72 -6.38 14.78
N ILE A 148 12.18 -6.57 16.01
CA ILE A 148 12.63 -7.66 16.88
C ILE A 148 12.32 -9.02 16.25
N VAL A 149 11.10 -9.20 15.74
CA VAL A 149 10.68 -10.46 15.11
C VAL A 149 11.54 -10.75 13.87
N VAL A 150 11.69 -9.78 12.97
CA VAL A 150 12.50 -9.93 11.74
C VAL A 150 13.97 -10.12 12.07
N GLY A 151 14.50 -9.40 13.06
CA GLY A 151 15.89 -9.53 13.50
C GLY A 151 16.20 -10.93 13.99
N ILE A 152 15.38 -11.48 14.89
CA ILE A 152 15.55 -12.85 15.39
C ILE A 152 15.41 -13.86 14.26
N ALA A 153 14.39 -13.74 13.41
CA ALA A 153 14.16 -14.64 12.30
C ALA A 153 15.30 -14.60 11.26
N SER A 154 15.85 -13.42 10.97
CA SER A 154 16.98 -13.27 10.04
C SER A 154 18.29 -13.87 10.58
N LEU A 155 18.46 -13.91 11.90
CA LEU A 155 19.63 -14.54 12.52
C LEU A 155 19.52 -16.07 12.61
N TYR A 156 18.37 -16.66 12.29
CA TYR A 156 18.12 -18.09 12.42
C TYR A 156 19.14 -18.99 11.71
N PRO A 157 19.60 -18.70 10.46
CA PRO A 157 20.63 -19.51 9.81
C PRO A 157 21.99 -19.53 10.54
N TRP A 158 22.25 -18.54 11.40
CA TRP A 158 23.49 -18.46 12.17
C TRP A 158 23.49 -19.40 13.39
N PHE A 159 22.36 -19.50 14.10
CA PHE A 159 22.22 -20.38 15.28
C PHE A 159 21.40 -21.66 15.00
N GLY A 160 21.04 -21.92 13.74
CA GLY A 160 20.13 -22.99 13.34
C GLY A 160 20.54 -24.41 13.73
N GLY A 161 21.83 -24.67 13.95
CA GLY A 161 22.33 -25.98 14.40
C GLY A 161 22.37 -26.15 15.91
N ALA A 162 21.84 -25.18 16.68
CA ALA A 162 21.84 -25.26 18.12
C ALA A 162 20.92 -26.39 18.62
N ALA A 163 21.43 -27.19 19.57
CA ALA A 163 20.73 -28.37 20.08
C ALA A 163 19.31 -28.09 20.61
N PHE A 164 19.10 -26.91 21.20
CA PHE A 164 17.81 -26.51 21.77
C PHE A 164 16.67 -26.39 20.73
N LEU A 165 17.00 -26.29 19.44
CA LEU A 165 16.00 -26.16 18.37
C LEU A 165 15.30 -27.49 18.03
N GLY A 166 15.86 -28.64 18.45
CA GLY A 166 15.27 -29.95 18.21
C GLY A 166 14.92 -30.19 16.74
N ILE A 167 13.63 -30.35 16.43
CA ILE A 167 13.13 -30.55 15.07
C ILE A 167 13.33 -29.34 14.14
N PHE A 168 13.56 -28.16 14.70
CA PHE A 168 13.82 -26.92 13.96
C PHE A 168 15.32 -26.71 13.72
N GLN A 169 16.13 -27.77 13.71
CA GLN A 169 17.53 -27.64 13.36
C GLN A 169 17.72 -27.50 11.85
N VAL A 170 18.60 -26.57 11.47
CA VAL A 170 19.06 -26.38 10.09
C VAL A 170 20.58 -26.20 10.07
N PRO A 171 21.24 -26.49 8.93
CA PRO A 171 22.67 -26.26 8.79
C PRO A 171 23.06 -24.82 9.20
N THR A 172 24.12 -24.69 9.99
CA THR A 172 24.62 -23.37 10.41
C THR A 172 25.43 -22.73 9.30
N THR A 173 25.29 -21.41 9.20
CA THR A 173 26.10 -20.56 8.32
C THR A 173 26.80 -19.49 9.15
N SER A 174 27.97 -19.04 8.72
CA SER A 174 28.59 -17.86 9.35
C SER A 174 27.73 -16.62 9.11
N LEU A 175 27.83 -15.60 9.97
CA LEU A 175 27.08 -14.33 9.80
C LEU A 175 27.26 -13.70 8.42
N LEU A 176 28.47 -13.80 7.86
CA LEU A 176 28.78 -13.22 6.57
C LEU A 176 28.16 -14.01 5.41
N GLN A 177 28.10 -15.35 5.53
CA GLN A 177 27.34 -16.19 4.61
C GLN A 177 25.83 -15.97 4.76
N THR A 178 25.30 -15.82 5.98
CA THR A 178 23.89 -15.48 6.19
C THR A 178 23.54 -14.15 5.50
N ALA A 179 24.41 -13.14 5.63
CA ALA A 179 24.25 -11.88 4.94
C ALA A 179 24.22 -12.03 3.41
N GLN A 180 25.13 -12.85 2.86
CA GLN A 180 25.19 -13.15 1.43
C GLN A 180 23.86 -13.75 0.93
N TYR A 181 23.30 -14.70 1.69
CA TYR A 181 22.01 -15.33 1.36
C TYR A 181 20.87 -14.32 1.41
N HIS A 182 20.90 -13.38 2.36
CA HIS A 182 19.87 -12.35 2.46
C HIS A 182 19.83 -11.42 1.24
N LEU A 183 21.00 -11.01 0.73
CA LEU A 183 21.08 -10.08 -0.39
C LEU A 183 21.00 -10.76 -1.76
N TYR A 184 21.74 -11.85 -1.95
CA TYR A 184 21.91 -12.49 -3.25
C TYR A 184 20.99 -13.68 -3.49
N GLY A 185 20.49 -14.31 -2.42
CA GLY A 185 19.58 -15.43 -2.51
C GLY A 185 18.16 -15.04 -2.95
N SER A 186 17.48 -15.95 -3.64
CA SER A 186 16.14 -15.74 -4.18
C SER A 186 15.03 -15.65 -3.12
N GLU A 187 15.28 -16.10 -1.89
CA GLU A 187 14.24 -16.30 -0.88
C GLU A 187 14.10 -15.17 0.15
N SER A 188 15.05 -14.23 0.19
CA SER A 188 15.08 -13.18 1.21
C SER A 188 14.73 -11.79 0.67
N LEU A 189 15.70 -10.88 0.49
CA LEU A 189 15.39 -9.50 0.09
C LEU A 189 14.73 -9.43 -1.30
N ILE A 190 15.17 -10.26 -2.23
CA ILE A 190 14.59 -10.40 -3.57
C ILE A 190 13.51 -11.50 -3.67
N GLY A 191 13.01 -11.95 -2.51
CA GLY A 191 12.01 -13.00 -2.39
C GLY A 191 10.58 -12.57 -2.68
N VAL A 192 9.67 -13.48 -2.35
CA VAL A 192 8.22 -13.40 -2.66
C VAL A 192 7.60 -12.02 -2.39
N PRO A 193 7.88 -11.31 -1.27
CA PRO A 193 7.29 -9.99 -1.04
C PRO A 193 7.71 -8.93 -2.07
N LEU A 194 9.00 -8.88 -2.44
CA LEU A 194 9.49 -7.93 -3.43
C LEU A 194 9.00 -8.31 -4.83
N GLN A 195 8.94 -9.60 -5.13
CA GLN A 195 8.39 -10.10 -6.38
C GLN A 195 6.91 -9.72 -6.53
N ALA A 196 6.09 -9.93 -5.50
CA ALA A 196 4.70 -9.49 -5.48
C ALA A 196 4.59 -7.97 -5.69
N LEU A 197 5.47 -7.20 -5.04
CA LEU A 197 5.51 -5.74 -5.16
C LEU A 197 5.69 -5.29 -6.62
N VAL A 198 6.73 -5.83 -7.27
CA VAL A 198 7.16 -5.45 -8.62
C VAL A 198 6.23 -6.03 -9.70
N ASN A 199 5.76 -7.27 -9.54
CA ASN A 199 4.96 -7.94 -10.55
C ASN A 199 3.52 -7.41 -10.63
N ILE A 200 2.92 -7.02 -9.49
CA ILE A 200 1.48 -6.72 -9.42
C ILE A 200 1.19 -5.46 -8.59
N VAL A 201 1.69 -5.38 -7.35
CA VAL A 201 1.19 -4.41 -6.35
C VAL A 201 1.42 -2.95 -6.74
N ILE A 202 2.57 -2.59 -7.33
CA ILE A 202 2.88 -1.19 -7.70
C ILE A 202 1.77 -0.57 -8.56
N GLY A 203 1.25 -1.31 -9.54
CA GLY A 203 0.16 -0.83 -10.39
C GLY A 203 -1.10 -0.54 -9.56
N PHE A 204 -1.48 -1.46 -8.68
CA PHE A 204 -2.65 -1.31 -7.82
C PHE A 204 -2.52 -0.16 -6.81
N LEU A 205 -1.32 0.03 -6.23
CA LEU A 205 -1.04 1.18 -5.37
C LEU A 205 -1.12 2.50 -6.14
N LEU A 206 -0.60 2.54 -7.38
CA LEU A 206 -0.73 3.70 -8.27
C LEU A 206 -2.21 4.05 -8.52
N PHE A 207 -3.03 3.05 -8.85
CA PHE A 207 -4.47 3.21 -9.03
C PHE A 207 -5.18 3.71 -7.77
N GLY A 208 -4.85 3.11 -6.62
CA GLY A 208 -5.43 3.50 -5.33
C GLY A 208 -5.14 4.96 -4.97
N VAL A 209 -3.89 5.40 -5.15
CA VAL A 209 -3.51 6.81 -4.94
C VAL A 209 -4.22 7.72 -5.95
N ALA A 210 -4.36 7.29 -7.21
CA ALA A 210 -5.01 8.09 -8.23
C ALA A 210 -6.50 8.28 -7.91
N LEU A 211 -7.22 7.23 -7.50
CA LEU A 211 -8.61 7.35 -7.04
C LEU A 211 -8.73 8.28 -5.84
N GLN A 212 -7.88 8.13 -4.83
CA GLN A 212 -7.96 8.96 -3.64
C GLN A 212 -7.71 10.44 -3.96
N ARG A 213 -6.68 10.73 -4.76
CA ARG A 213 -6.32 12.11 -5.14
C ARG A 213 -7.29 12.77 -6.12
N THR A 214 -8.07 11.99 -6.87
CA THR A 214 -9.12 12.52 -7.77
C THR A 214 -10.44 12.80 -7.03
N GLY A 215 -10.53 12.49 -5.72
CA GLY A 215 -11.72 12.76 -4.91
C GLY A 215 -12.70 11.59 -4.81
N ALA A 216 -12.28 10.37 -5.18
CA ALA A 216 -13.15 9.20 -5.11
C ALA A 216 -13.59 8.88 -3.67
N GLY A 217 -12.76 9.20 -2.66
CA GLY A 217 -13.09 8.94 -1.26
C GLY A 217 -14.34 9.69 -0.80
N GLU A 218 -14.41 10.99 -1.08
CA GLU A 218 -15.58 11.79 -0.78
C GLU A 218 -16.82 11.30 -1.55
N PHE A 219 -16.64 10.93 -2.83
CA PHE A 219 -17.72 10.36 -3.63
C PHE A 219 -18.30 9.08 -3.01
N PHE A 220 -17.47 8.11 -2.60
CA PHE A 220 -17.95 6.85 -2.03
C PHE A 220 -18.59 7.03 -0.65
N ILE A 221 -18.09 7.98 0.16
CA ILE A 221 -18.72 8.36 1.43
C ILE A 221 -20.10 8.97 1.17
N ASN A 222 -20.19 9.95 0.28
CA ASN A 222 -21.45 10.62 -0.06
C ASN A 222 -22.46 9.66 -0.68
N LEU A 223 -22.01 8.74 -1.54
CA LEU A 223 -22.84 7.68 -2.12
C LEU A 223 -23.39 6.77 -1.01
N SER A 224 -22.55 6.39 -0.06
CA SER A 224 -22.97 5.58 1.08
C SER A 224 -24.00 6.31 1.94
N PHE A 225 -23.79 7.60 2.24
CA PHE A 225 -24.77 8.43 2.95
C PHE A 225 -26.09 8.53 2.19
N ALA A 226 -26.05 8.73 0.87
CA ALA A 226 -27.23 8.83 0.03
C ALA A 226 -28.06 7.53 0.03
N LEU A 227 -27.40 6.37 0.09
CA LEU A 227 -28.04 5.05 0.08
C LEU A 227 -28.56 4.62 1.45
N LEU A 228 -27.77 4.81 2.51
CA LEU A 228 -27.99 4.17 3.81
C LEU A 228 -28.19 5.16 4.97
N GLY A 229 -27.84 6.44 4.81
CA GLY A 229 -27.82 7.43 5.89
C GLY A 229 -29.18 7.66 6.56
N GLY A 230 -30.28 7.48 5.81
CA GLY A 230 -31.65 7.64 6.33
C GLY A 230 -32.23 6.39 7.00
N THR A 231 -31.52 5.26 6.98
CA THR A 231 -31.98 4.02 7.63
C THR A 231 -31.72 4.07 9.15
N ARG A 232 -32.37 3.20 9.94
CA ARG A 232 -32.04 3.06 11.38
C ARG A 232 -30.56 2.75 11.56
N GLY A 233 -29.88 3.48 12.44
CA GLY A 233 -28.43 3.39 12.58
C GLY A 233 -27.66 3.77 11.31
N GLY A 234 -28.25 4.58 10.43
CA GLY A 234 -27.75 4.88 9.09
C GLY A 234 -26.28 5.25 9.02
N PRO A 235 -25.77 6.20 9.83
CA PRO A 235 -24.35 6.57 9.82
C PRO A 235 -23.38 5.40 10.09
N ALA A 236 -23.78 4.44 10.90
CA ALA A 236 -22.97 3.26 11.19
C ALA A 236 -22.96 2.26 10.01
N LYS A 237 -24.09 2.13 9.29
CA LYS A 237 -24.14 1.36 8.03
C LYS A 237 -23.38 2.05 6.90
N VAL A 238 -23.39 3.39 6.89
CA VAL A 238 -22.56 4.20 6.00
C VAL A 238 -21.09 3.93 6.26
N ALA A 239 -20.66 3.86 7.52
CA ALA A 239 -19.29 3.49 7.89
C ALA A 239 -18.88 2.13 7.29
N ILE A 240 -19.74 1.11 7.43
CA ILE A 240 -19.53 -0.23 6.86
C ILE A 240 -19.39 -0.16 5.33
N LEU A 241 -20.36 0.42 4.63
CA LEU A 241 -20.37 0.43 3.16
C LEU A 241 -19.22 1.26 2.59
N SER A 242 -19.01 2.47 3.12
CA SER A 242 -17.93 3.35 2.67
C SER A 242 -16.55 2.76 2.98
N SER A 243 -16.36 2.12 4.14
CA SER A 243 -15.11 1.42 4.47
C SER A 243 -14.88 0.21 3.56
N GLY A 244 -15.94 -0.53 3.19
CA GLY A 244 -15.83 -1.63 2.23
C GLY A 244 -15.40 -1.14 0.85
N LEU A 245 -16.03 -0.08 0.34
CA LEU A 245 -15.70 0.52 -0.95
C LEU A 245 -14.31 1.16 -0.94
N MET A 246 -13.98 1.99 0.06
CA MET A 246 -12.65 2.60 0.21
C MET A 246 -11.55 1.57 0.46
N GLY A 247 -11.85 0.55 1.28
CA GLY A 247 -10.94 -0.54 1.60
C GLY A 247 -10.61 -1.41 0.41
N SER A 248 -11.61 -1.66 -0.46
CA SER A 248 -11.40 -2.37 -1.72
C SER A 248 -10.41 -1.71 -2.67
N ILE A 249 -10.10 -0.43 -2.43
CA ILE A 249 -9.19 0.41 -3.21
C ILE A 249 -7.85 0.57 -2.49
N SER A 250 -7.88 0.93 -1.20
CA SER A 250 -6.69 1.32 -0.44
C SER A 250 -5.95 0.14 0.19
N GLY A 251 -6.66 -0.95 0.49
CA GLY A 251 -6.12 -2.10 1.21
C GLY A 251 -5.60 -1.78 2.61
N SER A 252 -5.87 -0.58 3.15
CA SER A 252 -5.21 -0.03 4.34
C SER A 252 -6.24 0.40 5.39
N PRO A 253 -6.35 -0.31 6.53
CA PRO A 253 -7.26 0.06 7.61
C PRO A 253 -6.96 1.45 8.16
N VAL A 254 -5.67 1.81 8.28
CA VAL A 254 -5.26 3.12 8.80
C VAL A 254 -5.74 4.24 7.87
N THR A 255 -5.55 4.07 6.56
CA THR A 255 -5.99 5.06 5.57
C THR A 255 -7.51 5.18 5.54
N ASN A 256 -8.22 4.06 5.68
CA ASN A 256 -9.68 4.08 5.78
C ASN A 256 -10.14 4.86 7.02
N VAL A 257 -9.65 4.54 8.22
CA VAL A 257 -10.06 5.26 9.45
C VAL A 257 -9.78 6.76 9.35
N VAL A 258 -8.65 7.16 8.77
CA VAL A 258 -8.33 8.59 8.57
C VAL A 258 -9.29 9.25 7.57
N THR A 259 -9.69 8.54 6.51
CA THR A 259 -10.57 9.08 5.47
C THR A 259 -12.05 8.98 5.83
N THR A 260 -12.60 7.77 5.96
CA THR A 260 -14.02 7.54 6.27
C THR A 260 -14.36 7.93 7.71
N GLY A 261 -13.48 7.60 8.66
CA GLY A 261 -13.71 7.83 10.09
C GLY A 261 -13.87 9.29 10.48
N SER A 262 -13.20 10.20 9.78
CA SER A 262 -13.33 11.66 9.98
C SER A 262 -14.78 12.15 9.82
N MET A 263 -15.54 11.51 8.94
CA MET A 263 -16.93 11.86 8.61
C MET A 263 -17.93 10.95 9.34
N THR A 264 -17.65 9.65 9.44
CA THR A 264 -18.59 8.66 9.97
C THR A 264 -18.68 8.70 11.49
N ILE A 265 -17.56 8.91 12.20
CA ILE A 265 -17.54 8.93 13.68
C ILE A 265 -18.38 10.10 14.23
N PRO A 266 -18.20 11.35 13.77
CA PRO A 266 -19.07 12.45 14.22
C PRO A 266 -20.53 12.23 13.84
N ALA A 267 -20.81 11.67 12.65
CA ALA A 267 -22.17 11.39 12.21
C ALA A 267 -22.87 10.33 13.07
N MET A 268 -22.17 9.24 13.44
CA MET A 268 -22.66 8.24 14.38
C MET A 268 -22.97 8.86 15.75
N ARG A 269 -22.06 9.69 16.27
CA ARG A 269 -22.26 10.37 17.56
C ARG A 269 -23.48 11.30 17.55
N LYS A 270 -23.70 12.06 16.47
CA LYS A 270 -24.87 12.95 16.31
C LYS A 270 -26.21 12.20 16.37
N VAL A 271 -26.24 10.95 15.94
CA VAL A 271 -27.44 10.11 15.92
C VAL A 271 -27.63 9.32 17.23
N GLY A 272 -26.65 9.35 18.14
CA GLY A 272 -26.77 8.80 19.50
C GLY A 272 -25.86 7.62 19.81
N PHE A 273 -24.94 7.24 18.91
CA PHE A 273 -23.94 6.21 19.24
C PHE A 273 -22.93 6.74 20.27
N PRO A 274 -22.59 5.94 21.31
CA PRO A 274 -21.49 6.26 22.21
C PRO A 274 -20.17 6.44 21.45
N ALA A 275 -19.30 7.35 21.88
CA ALA A 275 -18.05 7.64 21.19
C ALA A 275 -17.15 6.40 21.03
N VAL A 276 -17.07 5.56 22.07
CA VAL A 276 -16.31 4.30 22.04
C VAL A 276 -16.89 3.33 21.01
N THR A 277 -18.22 3.19 20.96
CA THR A 277 -18.90 2.32 19.99
C THR A 277 -18.70 2.82 18.56
N ALA A 278 -18.79 4.13 18.32
CA ALA A 278 -18.55 4.72 17.00
C ALA A 278 -17.11 4.46 16.53
N GLY A 279 -16.11 4.63 17.40
CA GLY A 279 -14.73 4.31 17.08
C GLY A 279 -14.50 2.81 16.82
N ALA A 280 -15.13 1.94 17.60
CA ALA A 280 -15.04 0.49 17.41
C ALA A 280 -15.68 0.03 16.09
N ILE A 281 -16.86 0.57 15.73
CA ILE A 281 -17.52 0.29 14.45
C ILE A 281 -16.61 0.66 13.29
N GLU A 282 -16.05 1.88 13.31
CA GLU A 282 -15.20 2.37 12.23
C GLU A 282 -13.92 1.53 12.10
N ALA A 283 -13.27 1.21 13.23
CA ALA A 283 -12.08 0.37 13.25
C ALA A 283 -12.34 -1.05 12.70
N CYS A 284 -13.45 -1.67 13.11
CA CYS A 284 -13.85 -2.98 12.62
C CYS A 284 -14.19 -2.96 11.12
N ALA A 285 -14.99 -1.97 10.68
CA ALA A 285 -15.36 -1.80 9.28
C ALA A 285 -14.14 -1.56 8.39
N SER A 286 -13.20 -0.72 8.84
CA SER A 286 -11.96 -0.43 8.14
C SER A 286 -11.03 -1.63 8.03
N THR A 287 -11.01 -2.51 9.04
CA THR A 287 -10.21 -3.75 9.02
C THR A 287 -10.68 -4.70 7.92
N GLY A 288 -11.99 -4.79 7.68
CA GLY A 288 -12.57 -5.57 6.59
C GLY A 288 -12.11 -5.15 5.19
N GLY A 289 -11.65 -3.90 5.04
CA GLY A 289 -11.15 -3.37 3.78
C GLY A 289 -9.98 -4.16 3.19
N VAL A 290 -9.14 -4.77 4.05
CA VAL A 290 -7.99 -5.61 3.65
C VAL A 290 -8.44 -6.87 2.90
N LEU A 291 -9.66 -7.34 3.18
CA LEU A 291 -10.23 -8.55 2.56
C LEU A 291 -10.98 -8.23 1.26
N MET A 292 -11.55 -7.03 1.15
CA MET A 292 -12.49 -6.70 0.07
C MET A 292 -11.78 -6.58 -1.30
N PRO A 293 -12.15 -7.39 -2.31
CA PRO A 293 -11.68 -7.21 -3.69
C PRO A 293 -12.17 -5.89 -4.31
N PRO A 294 -11.47 -5.29 -5.30
CA PRO A 294 -10.49 -5.92 -6.18
C PRO A 294 -9.02 -5.60 -5.89
N VAL A 295 -8.68 -4.64 -5.02
CA VAL A 295 -7.28 -4.32 -4.68
C VAL A 295 -6.82 -5.07 -3.44
N MET A 296 -7.68 -5.19 -2.43
CA MET A 296 -7.37 -5.88 -1.16
C MET A 296 -6.10 -5.31 -0.48
N GLY A 297 -5.66 -5.91 0.62
CA GLY A 297 -4.37 -5.60 1.23
C GLY A 297 -3.19 -6.35 0.61
N ALA A 298 -1.97 -5.89 0.92
CA ALA A 298 -0.70 -6.46 0.43
C ALA A 298 -0.58 -7.99 0.63
N THR A 299 -1.18 -8.53 1.70
CA THR A 299 -1.18 -9.96 2.01
C THR A 299 -1.77 -10.82 0.90
N ALA A 300 -2.78 -10.34 0.16
CA ALA A 300 -3.40 -11.10 -0.92
C ALA A 300 -2.44 -11.32 -2.09
N PHE A 301 -1.62 -10.32 -2.41
CA PHE A 301 -0.60 -10.41 -3.47
C PHE A 301 0.55 -11.32 -3.06
N ILE A 302 0.98 -11.26 -1.80
CA ILE A 302 2.00 -12.18 -1.25
C ILE A 302 1.47 -13.61 -1.30
N MET A 303 0.21 -13.83 -0.92
CA MET A 303 -0.43 -15.15 -0.98
C MET A 303 -0.49 -15.70 -2.40
N ALA A 304 -0.90 -14.88 -3.38
CA ALA A 304 -0.93 -15.29 -4.80
C ALA A 304 0.47 -15.69 -5.30
N THR A 305 1.48 -14.88 -4.95
CA THR A 305 2.87 -15.14 -5.36
C THR A 305 3.44 -16.38 -4.68
N TYR A 306 3.17 -16.56 -3.37
CA TYR A 306 3.66 -17.71 -2.61
C TYR A 306 3.01 -19.03 -3.01
N LEU A 307 1.70 -19.01 -3.29
CA LEU A 307 0.95 -20.19 -3.75
C LEU A 307 1.12 -20.46 -5.25
N GLU A 308 1.83 -19.60 -5.97
CA GLU A 308 2.01 -19.66 -7.42
C GLU A 308 0.67 -19.75 -8.19
N ILE A 309 -0.37 -19.08 -7.69
CA ILE A 309 -1.68 -18.98 -8.32
C ILE A 309 -1.96 -17.54 -8.76
N SER A 310 -2.88 -17.40 -9.72
CA SER A 310 -3.30 -16.07 -10.18
C SER A 310 -3.93 -15.26 -9.05
N TYR A 311 -3.62 -13.96 -8.98
CA TYR A 311 -4.23 -13.04 -8.00
C TYR A 311 -5.76 -13.04 -8.12
N GLN A 312 -6.30 -13.20 -9.32
CA GLN A 312 -7.74 -13.35 -9.56
C GLN A 312 -8.36 -14.50 -8.79
N THR A 313 -7.67 -15.64 -8.68
CA THR A 313 -8.15 -16.78 -7.90
C THR A 313 -8.29 -16.40 -6.44
N VAL A 314 -7.28 -15.73 -5.87
CA VAL A 314 -7.30 -15.24 -4.49
C VAL A 314 -8.41 -14.21 -4.28
N ALA A 315 -8.53 -13.24 -5.19
CA ALA A 315 -9.54 -12.19 -5.11
C ALA A 315 -10.96 -12.74 -5.24
N LEU A 316 -11.20 -13.70 -6.13
CA LEU A 316 -12.50 -14.36 -6.29
C LEU A 316 -12.86 -15.16 -5.03
N ALA A 317 -11.90 -15.91 -4.48
CA ALA A 317 -12.09 -16.65 -3.23
C ALA A 317 -12.40 -15.71 -2.05
N ALA A 318 -11.84 -14.50 -2.04
CA ALA A 318 -12.05 -13.52 -0.99
C ALA A 318 -13.42 -12.81 -1.02
N ILE A 319 -14.20 -12.92 -2.10
CA ILE A 319 -15.55 -12.30 -2.18
C ILE A 319 -16.47 -12.85 -1.08
N ILE A 320 -16.50 -14.16 -0.90
CA ILE A 320 -17.37 -14.82 0.09
C ILE A 320 -17.04 -14.38 1.52
N PRO A 321 -15.80 -14.52 2.02
CA PRO A 321 -15.47 -14.11 3.39
C PRO A 321 -15.63 -12.60 3.59
N SER A 322 -15.32 -11.77 2.58
CA SER A 322 -15.54 -10.32 2.65
C SER A 322 -17.03 -9.99 2.79
N PHE A 323 -17.87 -10.58 1.93
CA PHE A 323 -19.31 -10.39 1.99
C PHE A 323 -19.88 -10.80 3.35
N LEU A 324 -19.50 -11.98 3.85
CA LEU A 324 -19.95 -12.47 5.17
C LEU A 324 -19.48 -11.57 6.31
N PHE A 325 -18.25 -11.05 6.25
CA PHE A 325 -17.72 -10.10 7.23
C PHE A 325 -18.55 -8.81 7.28
N PHE A 326 -18.76 -8.16 6.13
CA PHE A 326 -19.53 -6.91 6.05
C PHE A 326 -21.01 -7.13 6.35
N LEU A 327 -21.58 -8.26 5.94
CA LEU A 327 -22.96 -8.64 6.28
C LEU A 327 -23.11 -8.85 7.78
N GLY A 328 -22.18 -9.56 8.42
CA GLY A 328 -22.17 -9.77 9.87
C GLY A 328 -22.13 -8.45 10.64
N LEU A 329 -21.22 -7.55 10.26
CA LEU A 329 -21.18 -6.19 10.83
C LEU A 329 -22.49 -5.43 10.59
N PHE A 330 -23.04 -5.50 9.38
CA PHE A 330 -24.27 -4.80 9.02
C PHE A 330 -25.45 -5.25 9.87
N LEU A 331 -25.65 -6.57 10.00
CA LEU A 331 -26.72 -7.16 10.81
C LEU A 331 -26.54 -6.84 12.29
N GLN A 332 -25.32 -6.89 12.81
CA GLN A 332 -25.03 -6.55 14.21
C GLN A 332 -25.37 -5.08 14.51
N ILE A 333 -24.99 -4.16 13.63
CA ILE A 333 -25.30 -2.73 13.78
C ILE A 333 -26.79 -2.47 13.65
N ASP A 334 -27.47 -3.12 12.71
CA ASP A 334 -28.91 -2.97 12.53
C ASP A 334 -29.70 -3.44 13.75
N ALA A 335 -29.33 -4.60 14.31
CA ALA A 335 -29.93 -5.12 15.54
C ALA A 335 -29.64 -4.21 16.75
N MET A 336 -28.41 -3.70 16.87
CA MET A 336 -28.03 -2.78 17.94
C MET A 336 -28.80 -1.44 17.85
N ALA A 337 -28.91 -0.88 16.64
CA ALA A 337 -29.67 0.35 16.40
C ALA A 337 -31.16 0.16 16.70
N ALA A 338 -31.73 -1.00 16.36
CA ALA A 338 -33.10 -1.34 16.71
C ALA A 338 -33.30 -1.44 18.23
N ARG A 339 -32.38 -2.11 18.94
CA ARG A 339 -32.43 -2.25 20.41
C ARG A 339 -32.29 -0.91 21.15
N GLN A 340 -31.53 0.02 20.60
CA GLN A 340 -31.29 1.34 21.19
C GLN A 340 -32.25 2.43 20.68
N GLY A 341 -33.16 2.10 19.76
CA GLY A 341 -34.11 3.06 19.18
C GLY A 341 -33.45 4.16 18.34
N LEU A 342 -32.27 3.90 17.76
CA LEU A 342 -31.52 4.89 16.99
C LEU A 342 -32.16 5.10 15.61
N THR A 343 -32.40 6.35 15.25
CA THR A 343 -32.98 6.75 13.96
C THR A 343 -31.91 7.01 12.91
N GLY A 344 -32.31 7.29 11.67
CA GLY A 344 -31.41 7.74 10.61
C GLY A 344 -31.33 9.26 10.54
N ILE A 345 -30.45 9.78 9.70
CA ILE A 345 -30.39 11.21 9.37
C ILE A 345 -31.64 11.58 8.56
N ALA A 346 -32.20 12.76 8.81
CA ALA A 346 -33.36 13.24 8.05
C ALA A 346 -33.02 13.35 6.55
N ARG A 347 -33.92 12.89 5.68
CA ARG A 347 -33.68 12.84 4.22
C ARG A 347 -33.30 14.18 3.59
N LYS A 348 -33.68 15.30 4.19
CA LYS A 348 -33.34 16.66 3.75
C LYS A 348 -31.86 17.02 3.93
N ASP A 349 -31.20 16.38 4.90
CA ASP A 349 -29.80 16.62 5.25
C ASP A 349 -28.86 15.60 4.57
N LEU A 350 -29.43 14.70 3.74
CA LEU A 350 -28.69 13.70 2.99
C LEU A 350 -28.42 14.17 1.55
N PRO A 351 -27.27 13.80 0.97
CA PRO A 351 -26.99 14.05 -0.43
C PRO A 351 -27.97 13.28 -1.32
N LYS A 352 -28.39 13.89 -2.42
CA LYS A 352 -29.28 13.25 -3.40
C LYS A 352 -28.48 12.27 -4.25
N ILE A 353 -28.92 11.01 -4.31
CA ILE A 353 -28.24 9.93 -5.07
C ILE A 353 -27.92 10.36 -6.51
N GLY A 354 -28.89 10.97 -7.20
CA GLY A 354 -28.70 11.41 -8.60
C GLY A 354 -27.65 12.51 -8.78
N ALA A 355 -27.47 13.39 -7.79
CA ALA A 355 -26.41 14.41 -7.82
C ALA A 355 -25.05 13.76 -7.58
N VAL A 356 -24.94 12.91 -6.55
CA VAL A 356 -23.70 12.18 -6.24
C VAL A 356 -23.23 11.34 -7.42
N LEU A 357 -24.14 10.58 -8.06
CA LEU A 357 -23.81 9.77 -9.23
C LEU A 357 -23.36 10.62 -10.42
N ARG A 358 -23.97 11.79 -10.65
CA ARG A 358 -23.55 12.70 -11.72
C ARG A 358 -22.13 13.23 -11.49
N ASP A 359 -21.78 13.52 -10.24
CA ASP A 359 -20.50 14.12 -9.89
C ASP A 359 -19.34 13.11 -9.86
N GLY A 360 -19.61 11.80 -9.82
CA GLY A 360 -18.57 10.78 -9.67
C GLY A 360 -18.78 9.46 -10.41
N TRP A 361 -19.64 9.43 -11.44
CA TRP A 361 -19.87 8.24 -12.26
C TRP A 361 -18.58 7.63 -12.84
N TYR A 362 -17.58 8.47 -13.15
CA TYR A 362 -16.31 8.02 -13.72
C TYR A 362 -15.45 7.22 -12.72
N PHE A 363 -15.62 7.40 -11.40
CA PHE A 363 -14.97 6.53 -10.41
C PHE A 363 -15.51 5.11 -10.47
N LEU A 364 -16.84 4.97 -10.60
CA LEU A 364 -17.49 3.68 -10.77
C LEU A 364 -17.06 3.04 -12.10
N LEU A 365 -16.93 3.84 -13.17
CA LEU A 365 -16.42 3.36 -14.45
C LEU A 365 -14.98 2.86 -14.33
N ALA A 366 -14.08 3.61 -13.68
CA ALA A 366 -12.69 3.21 -13.50
C ALA A 366 -12.57 1.92 -12.67
N LEU A 367 -13.37 1.79 -11.60
CA LEU A 367 -13.43 0.56 -10.80
C LEU A 367 -14.02 -0.61 -11.60
N ALA A 368 -15.09 -0.39 -12.37
CA ALA A 368 -15.68 -1.41 -13.23
C ALA A 368 -14.72 -1.85 -14.33
N LEU A 369 -13.97 -0.92 -14.93
CA LEU A 369 -12.92 -1.21 -15.90
C LEU A 369 -11.81 -2.06 -15.27
N LEU A 370 -11.37 -1.72 -14.06
CA LEU A 370 -10.39 -2.51 -13.30
C LEU A 370 -10.90 -3.94 -13.06
N ILE A 371 -12.13 -4.09 -12.56
CA ILE A 371 -12.77 -5.39 -12.31
C ILE A 371 -12.88 -6.18 -13.63
N TRP A 372 -13.27 -5.52 -14.73
CA TRP A 372 -13.41 -6.17 -16.02
C TRP A 372 -12.06 -6.66 -16.58
N LEU A 373 -11.04 -5.81 -16.58
CA LEU A 373 -9.68 -6.17 -17.02
C LEU A 373 -9.09 -7.28 -16.15
N LEU A 374 -9.36 -7.24 -14.85
CA LEU A 374 -8.90 -8.24 -13.90
C LEU A 374 -9.62 -9.58 -14.14
N PHE A 375 -10.94 -9.67 -13.98
CA PHE A 375 -11.62 -10.98 -13.98
C PHE A 375 -11.96 -11.53 -15.36
N PHE A 376 -12.22 -10.67 -16.37
CA PHE A 376 -12.61 -11.14 -17.71
C PHE A 376 -11.44 -11.24 -18.67
N LEU A 377 -10.61 -10.19 -18.79
CA LEU A 377 -9.44 -10.24 -19.67
C LEU A 377 -8.23 -10.95 -19.05
N LYS A 378 -8.31 -11.26 -17.76
CA LYS A 378 -7.26 -11.91 -16.99
C LYS A 378 -5.91 -11.16 -16.98
N GLN A 379 -5.94 -9.83 -17.03
CA GLN A 379 -4.72 -9.00 -17.15
C GLN A 379 -4.28 -8.38 -15.81
N GLU A 380 -3.80 -9.20 -14.87
CA GLU A 380 -3.49 -8.77 -13.49
C GLU A 380 -2.49 -7.61 -13.41
N SER A 381 -1.37 -7.73 -14.12
CA SER A 381 -0.29 -6.73 -14.06
C SER A 381 -0.58 -5.47 -14.88
N ARG A 382 -1.52 -5.51 -15.84
CA ARG A 382 -1.84 -4.37 -16.73
C ARG A 382 -3.11 -3.63 -16.35
N ALA A 383 -4.07 -4.33 -15.74
CA ALA A 383 -5.37 -3.80 -15.35
C ALA A 383 -5.29 -2.46 -14.58
N PRO A 384 -4.48 -2.34 -13.51
CA PRO A 384 -4.46 -1.09 -12.75
C PRO A 384 -3.84 0.08 -13.52
N PHE A 385 -2.93 -0.16 -14.46
CA PHE A 385 -2.37 0.90 -15.31
C PHE A 385 -3.42 1.46 -16.28
N PHE A 386 -4.18 0.59 -16.95
CA PHE A 386 -5.27 1.03 -17.82
C PHE A 386 -6.39 1.73 -17.05
N ALA A 387 -6.75 1.22 -15.87
CA ALA A 387 -7.76 1.85 -15.01
C ALA A 387 -7.30 3.22 -14.50
N THR A 388 -6.02 3.35 -14.13
CA THR A 388 -5.42 4.63 -13.73
C THR A 388 -5.43 5.63 -14.88
N LEU A 389 -5.02 5.20 -16.08
CA LEU A 389 -5.00 6.06 -17.26
C LEU A 389 -6.40 6.54 -17.65
N ALA A 390 -7.39 5.64 -17.63
CA ALA A 390 -8.79 5.98 -17.88
C ALA A 390 -9.33 6.97 -16.83
N LEU A 391 -9.02 6.74 -15.55
CA LEU A 391 -9.41 7.63 -14.46
C LEU A 391 -8.81 9.03 -14.63
N ILE A 392 -7.49 9.13 -14.86
CA ILE A 392 -6.81 10.41 -15.04
C ILE A 392 -7.35 11.12 -16.29
N ALA A 393 -7.55 10.40 -17.40
CA ALA A 393 -8.11 10.98 -18.62
C ALA A 393 -9.50 11.56 -18.40
N LEU A 394 -10.40 10.81 -17.72
CA LEU A 394 -11.74 11.29 -17.40
C LEU A 394 -11.71 12.47 -16.40
N ASN A 395 -10.83 12.42 -15.40
CA ASN A 395 -10.64 13.52 -14.45
C ASN A 395 -10.15 14.81 -15.14
N GLN A 396 -9.34 14.70 -16.20
CA GLN A 396 -8.88 15.85 -16.98
C GLN A 396 -9.98 16.48 -17.84
N LEU A 397 -11.03 15.72 -18.18
CA LEU A 397 -12.20 16.23 -18.90
C LEU A 397 -13.18 16.95 -17.96
N ASP A 398 -13.15 16.67 -16.66
CA ASP A 398 -13.94 17.37 -15.66
C ASP A 398 -13.30 18.73 -15.33
N ALA A 399 -13.95 19.82 -15.78
CA ALA A 399 -13.48 21.17 -15.56
C ALA A 399 -13.36 21.55 -14.07
N THR A 400 -14.02 20.83 -13.17
CA THR A 400 -14.03 21.13 -11.73
C THR A 400 -12.88 20.46 -10.96
N ARG A 401 -12.30 19.38 -11.49
CA ARG A 401 -11.32 18.52 -10.79
C ARG A 401 -10.02 18.29 -11.57
N ARG A 402 -9.84 19.05 -12.64
CA ARG A 402 -8.67 18.96 -13.51
C ARG A 402 -7.39 19.17 -12.72
N TRP A 403 -6.49 18.18 -12.76
CA TRP A 403 -5.18 18.30 -12.14
C TRP A 403 -4.27 19.22 -12.94
N GLY A 404 -3.61 20.14 -12.23
CA GLY A 404 -2.48 20.89 -12.72
C GLY A 404 -1.16 20.13 -12.55
N PHE A 405 -0.06 20.82 -12.84
CA PHE A 405 1.29 20.25 -12.67
C PHE A 405 1.63 19.96 -11.20
N GLN A 406 1.15 20.80 -10.28
CA GLN A 406 1.37 20.60 -8.84
C GLN A 406 0.66 19.35 -8.32
N ASP A 407 -0.57 19.10 -8.74
CA ASP A 407 -1.33 17.90 -8.38
C ASP A 407 -0.65 16.63 -8.89
N LEU A 408 -0.09 16.66 -10.11
CA LEU A 408 0.68 15.56 -10.68
C LEU A 408 1.97 15.30 -9.89
N ALA A 409 2.68 16.35 -9.48
CA ALA A 409 3.86 16.22 -8.63
C ALA A 409 3.49 15.62 -7.26
N ASP A 410 2.39 16.08 -6.66
CA ASP A 410 1.90 15.58 -5.37
C ASP A 410 1.39 14.14 -5.46
N PHE A 411 0.78 13.77 -6.58
CA PHE A 411 0.42 12.41 -6.91
C PHE A 411 1.67 11.51 -6.96
N ALA A 412 2.72 11.91 -7.68
CA ALA A 412 3.96 11.14 -7.76
C ALA A 412 4.65 10.98 -6.38
N VAL A 413 4.67 12.04 -5.56
CA VAL A 413 5.16 11.97 -4.18
C VAL A 413 4.32 11.03 -3.33
N ALA A 414 2.99 11.07 -3.47
CA ALA A 414 2.09 10.18 -2.74
C ALA A 414 2.29 8.71 -3.10
N CYS A 415 2.50 8.41 -4.38
CA CYS A 415 2.88 7.06 -4.82
C CYS A 415 4.20 6.62 -4.21
N GLY A 416 5.23 7.46 -4.24
CA GLY A 416 6.52 7.14 -3.65
C GLY A 416 6.46 6.91 -2.13
N ARG A 417 5.59 7.65 -1.42
CA ARG A 417 5.33 7.44 0.01
C ARG A 417 4.60 6.13 0.32
N LEU A 418 3.84 5.61 -0.63
CA LEU A 418 3.06 4.39 -0.46
C LEU A 418 3.81 3.13 -0.92
N PHE A 419 4.75 3.27 -1.86
CA PHE A 419 5.58 2.16 -2.35
C PHE A 419 6.67 1.70 -1.37
N VAL A 420 6.96 2.50 -0.34
CA VAL A 420 8.05 2.33 0.64
C VAL A 420 7.46 2.05 2.01
#